data_AF-A0A9K3NKK0-F1
#
_entry.id   AF-A0A9K3NKK0-F1
#
_cell.length_a   1.000
_cell.length_b   1.000
_cell.length_c   1.000
_cell.angle_alpha   90.00
_cell.angle_beta   90.00
_cell.angle_gamma   90.00
#
_symmetry.space_group_name_H-M   'P 1'
#
loop_
_entity.id
_entity.type
_entity.pdbx_description
1 polymer ?
#
loop_
_entity_poly.entity_id
_entity_poly.type
_entity_poly.pdbx_seq_one_letter_code
_entity_poly.pdbx_strand_id
1 'polypeptide(L)' 'MDSLTFGAPKFLRHLMDPSSRKTHVMEFDVSKVLEELNLTMDQFIDLCILCGCDYCDSIKGNT' A
#
# COMPACT_ATOMS: atom_id res chain seq x y z
N MET A 1 -0.40 4.04 2.16
CA MET A 1 -0.37 4.20 0.69
C MET A 1 -1.78 3.98 0.22
N ASP A 2 -2.53 5.07 0.24
CA ASP A 2 -3.95 4.94 0.59
C ASP A 2 -4.79 4.58 -0.63
N SER A 3 -4.23 4.78 -1.82
CA SER A 3 -4.86 4.39 -3.07
C SER A 3 -5.09 2.88 -3.20
N LEU A 4 -4.30 2.04 -2.51
CA LEU A 4 -4.48 0.58 -2.51
C LEU A 4 -5.64 0.17 -1.60
N THR A 5 -5.84 0.86 -0.48
CA THR A 5 -6.94 0.56 0.46
C THR A 5 -8.30 1.00 -0.05
N PHE A 6 -8.37 1.88 -1.06
CA PHE A 6 -9.62 2.24 -1.76
C PHE A 6 -10.09 1.21 -2.80
N GLY A 7 -9.40 0.09 -2.97
CA GLY A 7 -9.82 -0.99 -3.89
C GLY A 7 -9.35 -0.81 -5.34
N ALA A 8 -8.30 -0.02 -5.58
CA ALA A 8 -7.67 0.03 -6.89
C ALA A 8 -7.01 -1.33 -7.19
N PRO A 9 -7.35 -2.02 -8.29
CA PRO A 9 -6.82 -3.36 -8.58
C PRO A 9 -5.31 -3.36 -8.84
N LYS A 10 -4.78 -2.24 -9.34
CA LYS A 10 -3.37 -2.05 -9.69
C LYS A 10 -2.87 -0.70 -9.22
N PHE A 11 -1.68 -0.67 -8.66
CA PHE A 11 -0.99 0.55 -8.25
C PHE A 11 0.36 0.65 -8.93
N LEU A 12 0.62 1.79 -9.58
CA LEU A 12 1.86 2.06 -10.29
C LEU A 12 2.67 3.11 -9.52
N ARG A 13 3.89 2.78 -9.15
CA ARG A 13 4.84 3.69 -8.50
C ARG A 13 5.94 4.11 -9.48
N HIS A 14 6.42 5.34 -9.33
CA HIS A 14 7.48 5.94 -10.14
C HIS A 14 7.11 6.18 -11.62
N LEU A 15 5.80 6.23 -11.94
CA LEU A 15 5.34 6.52 -13.29
C LEU A 15 5.63 7.98 -13.71
N MET A 16 5.52 8.93 -12.78
CA MET A 16 5.79 10.36 -13.02
C MET A 16 7.18 10.80 -12.57
N ASP A 17 8.10 9.86 -12.32
CA ASP A 17 9.46 10.25 -11.97
C ASP A 17 10.18 10.86 -13.17
N PRO A 18 10.96 11.94 -12.98
CA PRO A 18 11.72 12.55 -14.05
C PRO A 18 12.65 11.50 -14.68
N SER A 19 12.70 11.48 -16.01
CA SER A 19 13.44 10.48 -16.79
C SER A 19 14.92 10.36 -16.40
N SER A 20 15.48 11.40 -15.79
CA SER A 20 16.82 11.46 -15.20
C SER A 20 17.04 10.45 -14.07
N ARG A 21 16.00 10.05 -13.33
CA ARG A 21 16.10 9.14 -12.18
C ARG A 21 16.19 7.66 -12.55
N LYS A 22 16.08 7.27 -13.84
CA LYS A 22 16.16 5.88 -14.36
C LYS A 22 15.49 4.82 -13.45
N THR A 23 14.46 5.23 -12.70
CA THR A 23 13.81 4.35 -11.74
C THR A 23 12.79 3.55 -12.51
N HIS A 24 12.84 2.23 -12.40
CA HIS A 24 11.89 1.37 -13.11
C HIS A 24 10.50 1.58 -12.49
N VAL A 25 9.49 1.65 -13.36
CA VAL A 25 8.09 1.70 -12.94
C VAL A 25 7.77 0.39 -12.23
N MET A 26 7.21 0.50 -11.03
CA MET A 26 6.80 -0.67 -10.24
C MET A 26 5.29 -0.80 -10.30
N GLU A 27 4.81 -1.97 -10.71
CA GLU A 27 3.39 -2.33 -10.68
C GLU A 27 3.13 -3.25 -9.48
N PHE A 28 2.11 -2.88 -8.69
CA PHE A 28 1.62 -3.66 -7.57
C PHE A 28 0.19 -4.10 -7.90
N ASP A 29 -0.05 -5.41 -7.85
CA ASP A 29 -1.37 -6.00 -8.01
C ASP A 29 -1.93 -6.37 -6.63
N VAL A 30 -3.04 -5.76 -6.24
CA VAL A 30 -3.64 -5.99 -4.92
C VAL A 30 -4.01 -7.46 -4.75
N SER A 31 -4.50 -8.11 -5.80
CA SER A 31 -4.95 -9.50 -5.72
C SER A 31 -3.79 -10.44 -5.38
N LYS A 32 -2.63 -10.21 -6.01
CA LYS A 32 -1.41 -10.96 -5.73
C LYS A 32 -0.87 -10.67 -4.33
N VAL A 33 -0.93 -9.42 -3.87
CA VAL A 33 -0.49 -9.05 -2.53
C VAL A 33 -1.37 -9.71 -1.46
N LEU A 34 -2.69 -9.73 -1.65
CA LEU A 34 -3.63 -10.40 -0.75
C LEU A 34 -3.42 -11.93 -0.73
N GLU A 35 -3.16 -12.54 -1.89
CA GLU A 35 -2.86 -13.97 -2.00
C GLU A 35 -1.54 -14.34 -1.31
N GLU A 36 -0.46 -13.61 -1.57
CA GLU A 36 0.87 -13.85 -0.98
C GLU A 36 0.90 -13.64 0.54
N LEU A 37 0.15 -12.65 1.04
CA LEU A 37 0.01 -12.41 2.47
C LEU A 37 -1.09 -13.28 3.11
N ASN A 38 -1.89 -13.98 2.30
CA ASN A 38 -3.04 -14.76 2.71
C ASN A 38 -4.00 -13.97 3.64
N LEU A 39 -4.27 -12.72 3.26
CA LEU A 39 -5.12 -11.78 3.99
C LEU A 39 -6.36 -11.42 3.17
N THR A 40 -7.46 -11.10 3.85
CA THR A 40 -8.61 -10.45 3.21
C THR A 40 -8.35 -8.96 3.03
N MET A 41 -9.14 -8.30 2.16
CA MET A 41 -9.02 -6.86 1.95
C MET A 41 -9.20 -6.06 3.25
N ASP A 42 -10.16 -6.43 4.10
CA ASP A 42 -10.35 -5.84 5.43
C ASP A 42 -9.09 -5.99 6.32
N GLN A 43 -8.52 -7.19 6.39
CA GLN A 43 -7.30 -7.43 7.18
C GLN A 43 -6.09 -6.67 6.64
N PHE A 44 -6.02 -6.49 5.32
CA PHE A 44 -4.99 -5.69 4.68
C PHE A 44 -5.15 -4.19 5.00
N ILE A 45 -6.40 -3.70 5.08
CA ILE A 45 -6.70 -2.33 5.53
C ILE A 45 -6.28 -2.15 6.99
N ASP A 46 -6.64 -3.08 7.87
CA ASP A 46 -6.23 -3.08 9.27
C ASP A 46 -4.70 -3.08 9.41
N LEU A 47 -4.01 -3.91 8.63
CA LEU A 47 -2.54 -3.93 8.59
C LEU A 47 -1.97 -2.56 8.17
N CYS A 48 -2.55 -1.93 7.14
CA CYS A 48 -2.12 -0.60 6.70
C CYS A 48 -2.36 0.49 7.76
N ILE A 49 -3.44 0.39 8.54
CA ILE A 49 -3.71 1.28 9.68
C ILE A 49 -2.68 1.05 10.79
N LEU A 50 -2.36 -0.21 11.12
CA LEU A 50 -1.36 -0.57 12.13
C LEU A 50 0.07 -0.11 11.75
N CYS A 51 0.42 -0.19 10.47
CA CYS A 51 1.70 0.32 9.96
C CYS A 51 1.78 1.87 9.94
N GLY A 52 0.66 2.54 10.19
CA GLY A 52 0.52 3.99 10.12
C GLY A 52 -0.15 4.45 8.83
N CYS A 53 -1.33 5.07 8.96
CA CYS A 53 -2.03 5.73 7.87
C CYS A 53 -2.29 7.21 8.21
N ASP A 54 -2.41 8.06 7.20
CA ASP A 54 -2.61 9.51 7.40
C ASP A 54 -4.03 9.87 7.91
N TYR A 55 -4.94 8.90 8.06
CA TYR A 55 -6.33 9.12 8.44
C TYR A 55 -6.62 8.94 9.94
N CYS A 56 -5.77 8.21 10.64
CA CYS A 56 -5.93 7.92 12.07
C CYS A 56 -4.58 8.11 12.76
N ASP A 57 -4.57 8.68 13.97
CA ASP A 57 -3.37 8.66 14.80
C ASP A 57 -2.91 7.20 14.97
N SER A 58 -1.67 6.90 14.55
CA SER A 58 -1.08 5.58 14.77
C SER A 58 -1.16 5.23 16.24
N ILE A 59 -1.44 3.95 16.54
CA ILE A 59 -1.45 3.45 17.91
C ILE A 59 -0.08 3.75 18.52
N LYS A 60 -0.03 4.70 19.47
CA LYS A 60 1.18 4.99 20.24
C LYS A 60 1.51 3.73 21.02
N GLY A 61 2.56 3.03 20.58
CA GLY A 61 3.07 1.84 21.24
C GLY A 61 3.28 2.12 22.73
N ASN A 62 2.67 1.28 23.55
CA ASN A 62 2.85 1.22 24.98
C ASN A 62 4.26 0.68 25.24
N THR A 63 5.26 1.57 25.33
CA THR A 63 6.36 1.66 26.32
C THR A 63 7.33 2.76 25.87
#